data_AF-A0A964EQF8-F1
#
_entry.id   AF-A0A964EQF8-F1
#
_cell.length_a   1.000
_cell.length_b   1.000
_cell.length_c   1.000
_cell.angle_alpha   90.00
_cell.angle_beta   90.00
_cell.angle_gamma   90.00
#
_symmetry.space_group_name_H-M   'P 1'
#
loop_
_entity.id
_entity.type
_entity.pdbx_description
1 polymer ?
#
loop_
_entity_poly.entity_id
_entity_poly.type
_entity_poly.pdbx_seq_one_letter_code
_entity_poly.pdbx_strand_id
1 'polypeptide(L)'
;MAIGRLAGRGTGRRGERLRVAISWRETLMGEELLRPGQRFRVGTAPRNDAVLTCPGLPARHVLLDHDPRQGWRLHLVAPLEGTLARGGRVVPFAELGNAAQTVPLGPMDWGTLNAGEVSVLFQPALAAARPRARRFAALDERVLAALCVAFLIEAGIVVAAALGGHAPEAAPPEPERTVAVELPRVELSPSAASPRGGRRAPSP
;
A
#
# COMPACT_ATOMS: atom_id res chain seq x y z
N MET A 1 -2.31 -35.60 -36.85
CA MET A 1 -2.94 -34.26 -36.79
C MET A 1 -1.97 -33.33 -36.07
N ALA A 2 -1.17 -32.56 -36.81
CA ALA A 2 -0.07 -31.78 -36.26
C ALA A 2 -0.57 -30.37 -35.92
N ILE A 3 -0.70 -30.06 -34.62
CA ILE A 3 -0.97 -28.70 -34.15
C ILE A 3 0.34 -27.92 -34.31
N GLY A 4 0.43 -27.15 -35.40
CA GLY A 4 1.56 -26.28 -35.68
C GLY A 4 1.75 -25.30 -34.53
N ARG A 5 2.90 -25.38 -33.83
CA ARG A 5 3.41 -24.35 -32.94
C ARG A 5 3.59 -23.07 -33.75
N LEU A 6 2.59 -22.18 -33.70
CA LEU A 6 2.82 -20.76 -33.94
C LEU A 6 3.67 -20.26 -32.78
N ALA A 7 4.99 -20.41 -32.92
CA ALA A 7 5.95 -19.63 -32.16
C ALA A 7 5.64 -18.17 -32.47
N GLY A 8 4.83 -17.55 -31.59
CA GLY A 8 4.53 -16.13 -31.66
C GLY A 8 5.86 -15.40 -31.67
N ARG A 9 6.23 -14.85 -32.83
CA ARG A 9 7.29 -13.85 -32.92
C ARG A 9 6.93 -12.80 -31.89
N GLY A 10 7.77 -12.65 -30.88
CA GLY A 10 7.66 -11.61 -29.89
C GLY A 10 7.69 -10.26 -30.59
N THR A 11 6.54 -9.76 -31.01
CA THR A 11 6.35 -8.39 -31.44
C THR A 11 6.26 -7.55 -30.17
N GLY A 12 7.32 -7.57 -29.36
CA GLY A 12 7.51 -6.58 -28.31
C GLY A 12 7.56 -5.24 -29.02
N ARG A 13 6.44 -4.52 -29.04
CA ARG A 13 6.40 -3.20 -29.65
C ARG A 13 7.32 -2.32 -28.81
N ARG A 14 8.33 -1.71 -29.45
CA ARG A 14 9.16 -0.69 -28.83
C ARG A 14 8.24 0.36 -28.19
N GLY A 15 8.27 0.45 -26.86
CA GLY A 15 7.47 1.41 -26.10
C GLY A 15 6.35 0.82 -25.24
N GLU A 16 6.18 -0.50 -25.20
CA GLU A 16 5.24 -1.13 -24.27
C GLU A 16 5.69 -0.94 -22.81
N ARG A 17 4.83 -0.32 -22.01
CA ARG A 17 5.08 -0.08 -20.59
C ARG A 17 4.41 -1.19 -19.78
N LEU A 18 4.97 -1.50 -18.62
CA LEU A 18 4.40 -2.50 -17.71
C LEU A 18 3.98 -1.81 -16.42
N ARG A 19 2.70 -1.91 -16.07
CA ARG A 19 2.21 -1.46 -14.78
C ARG A 19 2.47 -2.56 -13.76
N VAL A 20 3.08 -2.19 -12.64
CA VAL A 20 3.30 -3.06 -11.50
C VAL A 20 2.64 -2.43 -10.29
N ALA A 21 1.82 -3.19 -9.59
CA ALA A 21 1.13 -2.75 -8.39
C ALA A 21 1.46 -3.71 -7.24
N ILE A 22 1.71 -3.16 -6.08
CA ILE A 22 1.99 -3.90 -4.85
C ILE A 22 0.80 -3.71 -3.93
N SER A 23 0.22 -4.80 -3.45
CA SER A 23 -0.82 -4.78 -2.43
C SER A 23 -0.40 -5.57 -1.21
N TRP A 24 -0.84 -5.13 -0.05
CA TRP A 24 -0.78 -5.90 1.19
C TRP A 24 -2.21 -6.26 1.57
N ARG A 25 -2.51 -7.56 1.58
CA ARG A 25 -3.87 -8.10 1.62
C ARG A 25 -4.70 -7.47 0.49
N GLU A 26 -5.71 -6.68 0.85
CA GLU A 26 -6.62 -6.02 -0.09
C GLU A 26 -6.28 -4.54 -0.32
N THR A 27 -5.21 -4.02 0.32
CA THR A 27 -4.87 -2.60 0.24
C THR A 27 -3.72 -2.38 -0.74
N LEU A 28 -3.95 -1.53 -1.74
CA LEU A 28 -2.91 -1.08 -2.68
C LEU A 28 -1.88 -0.22 -1.93
N MET A 29 -0.65 -0.70 -1.83
CA MET A 29 0.46 0.00 -1.18
C MET A 29 1.17 0.95 -2.14
N GLY A 30 1.26 0.58 -3.42
CA GLY A 30 1.96 1.37 -4.40
C GLY A 30 1.77 0.86 -5.82
N GLU A 31 2.03 1.73 -6.77
CA GLU A 31 1.97 1.43 -8.20
C GLU A 31 3.13 2.12 -8.91
N GLU A 32 3.76 1.39 -9.83
CA GLU A 32 4.80 1.90 -10.69
C GLU A 32 4.52 1.54 -12.15
N LEU A 33 4.86 2.45 -13.05
CA LEU A 33 4.79 2.23 -14.49
C LEU A 33 6.20 2.09 -15.08
N LEU A 34 6.62 0.85 -15.29
CA LEU A 34 7.92 0.51 -15.83
C LEU A 34 7.99 0.80 -17.33
N ARG A 35 9.10 1.42 -17.73
CA ARG A 35 9.47 1.74 -19.10
C ARG A 35 10.46 0.71 -19.65
N PRO A 36 10.54 0.54 -20.98
CA PRO A 36 11.58 -0.26 -21.60
C PRO A 36 12.98 0.06 -21.07
N GLY A 37 13.73 -0.97 -20.70
CA GLY A 37 15.07 -0.88 -20.08
C GLY A 37 15.07 -0.78 -18.54
N GLN A 38 13.92 -0.56 -17.91
CA GLN A 38 13.79 -0.69 -16.46
C GLN A 38 13.62 -2.15 -16.04
N ARG A 39 13.83 -2.39 -14.75
CA ARG A 39 13.74 -3.67 -14.09
C ARG A 39 13.10 -3.47 -12.72
N PHE A 40 12.34 -4.45 -12.29
CA PHE A 40 11.64 -4.45 -11.01
C PHE A 40 12.19 -5.58 -10.14
N ARG A 41 12.68 -5.22 -8.97
CA ARG A 41 13.37 -6.10 -8.04
C ARG A 41 12.54 -6.32 -6.79
N VAL A 42 12.56 -7.56 -6.33
CA VAL A 42 11.91 -8.01 -5.10
C VAL A 42 12.90 -8.76 -4.23
N GLY A 43 12.62 -8.87 -2.93
CA GLY A 43 13.44 -9.64 -1.99
C GLY A 43 13.51 -9.00 -0.61
N THR A 44 14.28 -9.60 0.29
CA THR A 44 14.37 -9.17 1.69
C THR A 44 15.34 -8.01 1.94
N ALA A 45 16.25 -7.71 1.01
CA ALA A 45 17.23 -6.66 1.19
C ALA A 45 16.62 -5.25 1.04
N PRO A 46 17.17 -4.25 1.77
CA PRO A 46 16.85 -2.86 1.48
C PRO A 46 17.32 -2.49 0.06
N ARG A 47 16.59 -1.57 -0.60
CA ARG A 47 16.79 -1.11 -2.00
C ARG A 47 16.26 -2.04 -3.11
N ASN A 48 15.36 -2.96 -2.79
CA ASN A 48 14.47 -3.55 -3.78
C ASN A 48 13.30 -2.60 -4.04
N ASP A 49 12.65 -2.72 -5.20
CA ASP A 49 11.48 -1.92 -5.56
C ASP A 49 10.26 -2.38 -4.73
N ALA A 50 10.20 -3.67 -4.38
CA ALA A 50 9.34 -4.19 -3.33
C ALA A 50 10.15 -5.04 -2.32
N VAL A 51 9.99 -4.77 -1.02
CA VAL A 51 10.57 -5.60 0.02
C VAL A 51 9.57 -6.70 0.37
N LEU A 52 9.92 -7.96 0.06
CA LEU A 52 9.06 -9.11 0.26
C LEU A 52 9.75 -10.12 1.17
N THR A 53 9.03 -10.62 2.18
CA THR A 53 9.50 -11.69 3.06
C THR A 53 8.82 -12.99 2.66
N CYS A 54 9.48 -13.76 1.78
CA CYS A 54 8.99 -15.05 1.31
C CYS A 54 10.11 -16.09 1.46
N PRO A 55 9.85 -17.27 2.07
CA PRO A 55 10.82 -18.34 2.13
C PRO A 55 11.34 -18.71 0.74
N GLY A 56 12.67 -18.80 0.58
CA GLY A 56 13.30 -19.15 -0.70
C GLY A 56 13.47 -18.00 -1.70
N LEU A 57 12.91 -16.81 -1.44
CA LEU A 57 13.18 -15.62 -2.24
C LEU A 57 14.58 -15.07 -1.93
N PRO A 58 15.47 -14.90 -2.92
CA PRO A 58 16.78 -14.28 -2.69
C PRO A 58 16.66 -12.87 -2.12
N ALA A 59 17.69 -12.43 -1.40
CA ALA A 59 17.72 -11.08 -0.81
C ALA A 59 17.51 -9.97 -1.86
N ARG A 60 17.99 -10.20 -3.09
CA ARG A 60 17.73 -9.36 -4.27
C ARG A 60 17.44 -10.25 -5.46
N HIS A 61 16.23 -10.16 -5.98
CA HIS A 61 15.76 -10.92 -7.14
C HIS A 61 15.18 -9.97 -8.17
N VAL A 62 15.58 -10.09 -9.44
CA VAL A 62 14.93 -9.33 -10.53
C VAL A 62 13.67 -10.10 -10.88
N LEU A 63 12.49 -9.56 -10.57
CA LEU A 63 11.22 -10.20 -10.92
C LEU A 63 10.86 -9.94 -12.38
N LEU A 64 10.99 -8.68 -12.81
CA LEU A 64 10.66 -8.25 -14.16
C LEU A 64 11.82 -7.47 -14.77
N ASP A 65 12.11 -7.73 -16.04
CA ASP A 65 12.97 -6.88 -16.84
C ASP A 65 12.47 -6.76 -18.28
N HIS A 66 13.01 -5.80 -19.01
CA HIS A 66 12.67 -5.59 -20.41
C HIS A 66 13.87 -5.89 -21.31
N ASP A 67 13.72 -6.89 -22.18
CA ASP A 67 14.65 -7.20 -23.25
C ASP A 67 14.28 -6.43 -24.53
N PRO A 68 15.21 -5.68 -25.17
CA PRO A 68 14.92 -4.92 -26.39
C PRO A 68 14.42 -5.74 -27.59
N ARG A 69 14.68 -7.06 -27.61
CA ARG A 69 14.30 -7.97 -28.70
C ARG A 69 13.08 -8.81 -28.33
N GLN A 70 12.95 -9.20 -27.07
CA GLN A 70 11.89 -10.12 -26.61
C GLN A 70 10.74 -9.43 -25.87
N GLY A 71 10.89 -8.17 -25.46
CA GLY A 71 9.92 -7.46 -24.65
C GLY A 71 10.08 -7.74 -23.16
N TRP A 72 8.99 -7.68 -22.41
CA TRP A 72 8.98 -7.93 -20.97
C TRP A 72 9.21 -9.40 -20.65
N ARG A 73 9.98 -9.68 -19.60
CA ARG A 73 10.24 -11.04 -19.11
C ARG A 73 9.99 -11.11 -17.62
N LEU A 74 9.37 -12.20 -17.20
CA LEU A 74 9.15 -12.57 -15.81
C LEU A 74 10.21 -13.61 -15.42
N HIS A 75 10.96 -13.35 -14.35
CA HIS A 75 11.94 -14.30 -13.83
C HIS A 75 11.38 -14.94 -12.56
N LEU A 76 11.06 -16.22 -12.65
CA LEU A 76 10.50 -16.99 -11.55
C LEU A 76 11.62 -17.66 -10.75
N VAL A 77 11.50 -17.61 -9.43
CA VAL A 77 12.31 -18.37 -8.49
C VAL A 77 11.38 -19.22 -7.62
N ALA A 78 11.72 -20.47 -7.38
CA ALA A 78 10.95 -21.31 -6.48
C ALA A 78 11.20 -20.84 -5.03
N PRO A 79 10.20 -20.85 -4.14
CA PRO A 79 8.83 -21.34 -4.29
C PRO A 79 7.78 -20.21 -4.44
N LEU A 80 7.97 -19.27 -5.38
CA LEU A 80 6.99 -18.20 -5.57
C LEU A 80 5.62 -18.75 -6.01
N GLU A 81 4.58 -18.31 -5.31
CA GLU A 81 3.19 -18.60 -5.64
C GLU A 81 2.62 -17.49 -6.52
N GLY A 82 1.57 -17.81 -7.28
CA GLY A 82 0.96 -16.85 -8.19
C GLY A 82 0.34 -17.48 -9.41
N THR A 83 -0.21 -16.63 -10.26
CA THR A 83 -0.80 -17.04 -11.54
C THR A 83 -0.35 -16.11 -12.67
N LEU A 84 -0.18 -16.68 -13.84
CA LEU A 84 0.08 -15.97 -15.09
C LEU A 84 -1.10 -16.22 -16.04
N ALA A 85 -1.81 -15.16 -16.40
CA ALA A 85 -2.75 -15.20 -17.51
C ALA A 85 -1.96 -15.02 -18.81
N ARG A 86 -1.89 -16.08 -19.62
CA ARG A 86 -1.15 -16.12 -20.89
C ARG A 86 -2.06 -16.58 -22.01
N GLY A 87 -2.22 -15.75 -23.04
CA GLY A 87 -3.08 -16.08 -24.19
C GLY A 87 -4.51 -16.47 -23.81
N GLY A 88 -5.08 -15.82 -22.78
CA GLY A 88 -6.44 -16.09 -22.28
C GLY A 88 -6.58 -17.29 -21.34
N ARG A 89 -5.49 -17.98 -20.99
CA ARG A 89 -5.49 -19.06 -19.99
C ARG A 89 -4.74 -18.62 -18.74
N VAL A 90 -5.31 -18.91 -17.57
CA VAL A 90 -4.64 -18.67 -16.28
C VAL A 90 -3.87 -19.93 -15.91
N VAL A 91 -2.55 -19.79 -15.72
CA VAL A 91 -1.63 -20.87 -15.39
C VAL A 91 -0.95 -20.56 -14.05
N PRO A 92 -1.06 -21.44 -13.04
CA PRO A 92 -0.31 -21.29 -11.79
C PRO A 92 1.21 -21.30 -12.03
N PHE A 93 1.97 -20.53 -11.25
CA PHE A 93 3.44 -20.52 -11.37
C PHE A 93 4.07 -21.89 -11.13
N ALA A 94 3.46 -22.72 -10.29
CA ALA A 94 3.88 -24.10 -10.06
C ALA A 94 3.87 -24.96 -11.34
N GLU A 95 2.95 -24.69 -12.26
CA GLU A 95 2.83 -25.42 -13.54
C GLU A 95 3.80 -24.89 -14.61
N LEU A 96 4.32 -23.67 -14.46
CA LEU A 96 5.33 -23.10 -15.36
C LEU A 96 6.70 -23.78 -15.19
N GLY A 97 6.88 -24.58 -14.14
CA GLY A 97 8.02 -25.47 -13.93
C GLY A 97 8.92 -25.04 -12.77
N ASN A 98 9.58 -26.03 -12.17
CA ASN A 98 10.46 -25.84 -11.03
C ASN A 98 11.85 -25.32 -11.49
N ALA A 99 12.27 -24.19 -10.92
CA ALA A 99 13.57 -23.53 -11.01
C ALA A 99 13.82 -22.55 -12.18
N ALA A 100 14.09 -21.29 -11.80
CA ALA A 100 14.82 -20.26 -12.55
C ALA A 100 14.41 -20.09 -14.03
N GLN A 101 13.10 -20.05 -14.30
CA GLN A 101 12.63 -19.80 -15.65
C GLN A 101 12.42 -18.31 -15.89
N THR A 102 13.02 -17.84 -16.99
CA THR A 102 12.65 -16.58 -17.61
C THR A 102 11.49 -16.85 -18.57
N VAL A 103 10.31 -16.36 -18.22
CA VAL A 103 9.09 -16.48 -19.00
C VAL A 103 8.88 -15.19 -19.80
N PRO A 104 8.92 -15.22 -21.15
CA PRO A 104 8.60 -14.04 -21.95
C PRO A 104 7.11 -13.70 -21.83
N LEU A 105 6.81 -12.44 -21.56
CA LEU A 105 5.45 -11.92 -21.46
C LEU A 105 4.99 -11.37 -22.80
N GLY A 106 3.81 -11.78 -23.23
CA GLY A 106 3.10 -11.23 -24.38
C GLY A 106 2.35 -9.92 -24.07
N PRO A 107 1.81 -9.24 -25.10
CA PRO A 107 1.19 -7.91 -24.95
C PRO A 107 -0.10 -7.86 -24.13
N MET A 108 -0.71 -9.02 -23.87
CA MET A 108 -1.95 -9.16 -23.09
C MET A 108 -1.74 -10.06 -21.87
N ASP A 109 -0.49 -10.49 -21.63
CA ASP A 109 -0.19 -11.39 -20.52
C ASP A 109 -0.11 -10.58 -19.24
N TRP A 110 -0.83 -10.98 -18.21
CA TRP A 110 -0.80 -10.35 -16.89
C TRP A 110 -0.64 -11.42 -15.82
N GLY A 111 -0.27 -11.03 -14.62
CA GLY A 111 -0.16 -12.01 -13.54
C GLY A 111 -0.16 -11.39 -12.15
N THR A 112 -0.32 -12.27 -11.19
CA THR A 112 -0.19 -11.99 -9.76
C THR A 112 0.86 -12.92 -9.18
N LEU A 113 1.80 -12.34 -8.45
CA LEU A 113 2.72 -13.06 -7.57
C LEU A 113 2.24 -12.87 -6.14
N ASN A 114 2.18 -13.96 -5.38
CA ASN A 114 1.78 -13.94 -3.98
C ASN A 114 2.97 -14.37 -3.10
N ALA A 115 3.25 -13.56 -2.10
CA ALA A 115 4.33 -13.74 -1.13
C ALA A 115 3.77 -13.50 0.28
N GLY A 116 3.11 -14.53 0.83
CA GLY A 116 2.38 -14.41 2.09
C GLY A 116 1.22 -13.43 1.95
N GLU A 117 1.25 -12.34 2.70
CA GLU A 117 0.21 -11.30 2.65
C GLU A 117 0.45 -10.23 1.59
N VAL A 118 1.61 -10.24 0.93
CA VAL A 118 1.94 -9.25 -0.10
C VAL A 118 1.73 -9.86 -1.47
N SER A 119 1.05 -9.13 -2.35
CA SER A 119 0.85 -9.51 -3.74
C SER A 119 1.46 -8.47 -4.68
N VAL A 120 2.10 -8.94 -5.74
CA VAL A 120 2.62 -8.11 -6.83
C VAL A 120 1.81 -8.44 -8.09
N LEU A 121 1.00 -7.48 -8.53
CA LEU A 121 0.29 -7.54 -9.80
C LEU A 121 1.16 -6.90 -10.88
N PHE A 122 1.28 -7.54 -12.04
CA PHE A 122 1.85 -6.92 -13.22
C PHE A 122 0.92 -7.09 -14.42
N GLN A 123 0.80 -6.04 -15.20
CA GLN A 123 -0.01 -6.04 -16.42
C GLN A 123 0.58 -5.06 -17.44
N PRO A 124 0.54 -5.39 -18.74
CA PRO A 124 0.84 -4.47 -19.82
C PRO A 124 -0.01 -3.22 -19.63
N ALA A 125 0.64 -2.08 -19.49
CA ALA A 125 -0.05 -0.81 -19.61
C ALA A 125 -0.32 -0.62 -21.10
N LEU A 126 -1.49 -1.10 -21.54
CA LEU A 126 -2.12 -0.58 -22.75
C LEU A 126 -1.95 0.92 -22.66
N ALA A 127 -1.31 1.53 -23.66
CA ALA A 127 -1.09 2.95 -23.71
C ALA A 127 -2.46 3.59 -23.49
N ALA A 128 -2.75 3.95 -22.25
CA ALA A 128 -4.06 4.43 -21.87
C ALA A 128 -4.25 5.60 -22.81
N ALA A 129 -5.25 5.51 -23.68
CA ALA A 129 -5.60 6.60 -24.57
C ALA A 129 -5.63 7.81 -23.65
N ARG A 130 -4.62 8.70 -23.79
CA ARG A 130 -4.26 9.71 -22.78
C ARG A 130 -5.58 10.18 -22.21
N PRO A 131 -5.91 9.92 -20.93
CA PRO A 131 -7.21 10.31 -20.40
C PRO A 131 -7.29 11.79 -20.71
N ARG A 132 -8.13 12.13 -21.71
CA ARG A 132 -8.12 13.42 -22.37
C ARG A 132 -8.54 14.36 -21.28
N ALA A 133 -7.56 15.01 -20.65
CA ALA A 133 -7.63 15.53 -19.30
C ALA A 133 -9.06 15.92 -18.95
N ARG A 134 -9.83 14.96 -18.39
CA ARG A 134 -11.02 15.31 -17.64
C ARG A 134 -10.44 15.81 -16.34
N ARG A 135 -9.95 17.05 -16.41
CA ARG A 135 -9.65 17.90 -15.26
C ARG A 135 -10.86 17.70 -14.35
N PHE A 136 -10.64 17.09 -13.19
CA PHE A 136 -11.72 16.71 -12.27
C PHE A 136 -12.70 15.71 -12.85
N ALA A 137 -12.25 14.47 -13.08
CA ALA A 137 -13.17 13.34 -13.14
C ALA A 137 -14.04 13.38 -11.88
N ALA A 138 -15.29 13.80 -12.09
CA ALA A 138 -16.40 13.94 -11.16
C ALA A 138 -16.08 13.45 -9.74
N LEU A 139 -15.71 14.37 -8.85
CA LEU A 139 -16.06 14.18 -7.45
C LEU A 139 -17.54 13.86 -7.44
N ASP A 140 -17.90 12.70 -6.88
CA ASP A 140 -19.30 12.33 -6.67
C ASP A 140 -20.01 13.55 -6.07
N GLU A 141 -21.15 13.92 -6.65
CA GLU A 141 -21.92 15.09 -6.24
C GLU A 141 -22.18 15.09 -4.73
N ARG A 142 -22.28 13.91 -4.12
CA ARG A 142 -22.42 13.71 -2.67
C ARG A 142 -21.14 14.09 -1.91
N VAL A 143 -19.96 13.74 -2.43
CA VAL A 143 -18.68 14.11 -1.81
C VAL A 143 -18.45 15.61 -1.92
N LEU A 144 -18.79 16.20 -3.07
CA LEU A 144 -18.73 17.66 -3.24
C LEU A 144 -19.70 18.38 -2.30
N ALA A 145 -20.94 17.90 -2.19
CA ALA A 145 -21.93 18.45 -1.26
C ALA A 145 -21.45 18.34 0.19
N ALA A 146 -20.89 17.20 0.59
CA ALA A 146 -20.34 17.00 1.93
C ALA A 146 -19.18 17.96 2.23
N LEU A 147 -18.27 18.18 1.27
CA LEU A 147 -17.17 19.15 1.40
C LEU A 147 -17.69 20.59 1.52
N CYS A 148 -18.70 20.96 0.74
CA CYS A 148 -19.34 22.28 0.83
C CYS A 148 -20.03 22.49 2.18
N VAL A 149 -20.77 21.50 2.68
CA VAL A 149 -21.43 21.57 3.99
C VAL A 149 -20.41 21.68 5.11
N ALA A 150 -19.36 20.85 5.10
CA ALA A 150 -18.29 20.93 6.09
C ALA A 150 -17.62 22.32 6.08
N PHE A 151 -17.31 22.85 4.90
CA PHE A 151 -16.73 24.19 4.77
C PHE A 151 -17.65 25.29 5.33
N LEU A 152 -18.96 25.22 5.06
CA LEU A 152 -19.93 26.20 5.56
C LEU A 152 -20.08 26.12 7.09
N ILE A 153 -20.04 24.92 7.67
CA ILE A 153 -20.10 24.74 9.13
C ILE A 153 -18.86 25.38 9.78
N GLU A 154 -17.66 25.07 9.29
CA GLU A 154 -16.41 25.63 9.82
C GLU A 154 -16.36 27.15 9.68
N ALA A 155 -16.74 27.68 8.50
CA ALA A 155 -16.84 29.12 8.29
C ALA A 155 -17.86 29.77 9.23
N GLY A 156 -19.01 29.12 9.45
CA GLY A 156 -20.04 29.58 10.37
C GLY A 156 -19.56 29.64 11.82
N ILE A 157 -18.82 28.64 12.28
CA ILE A 157 -18.21 28.62 13.62
C ILE A 157 -17.21 29.78 13.77
N VAL A 158 -16.34 29.98 12.78
CA VAL A 158 -15.35 31.08 12.81
C VAL A 158 -16.03 32.45 12.85
N VAL A 159 -17.07 32.66 12.04
CA VAL A 159 -17.84 33.92 12.04
C VAL A 159 -18.58 34.11 13.36
N ALA A 160 -19.21 33.06 13.90
CA ALA A 160 -19.91 33.13 15.18
C ALA A 160 -18.93 33.43 16.34
N ALA A 161 -17.72 32.86 16.33
CA ALA A 161 -16.68 33.17 17.30
C ALA A 161 -16.17 34.61 17.17
N ALA A 162 -15.99 35.11 15.95
CA ALA A 162 -15.56 36.48 15.69
C ALA A 162 -16.61 37.51 16.12
N LEU A 163 -17.90 37.23 15.90
CA LEU A 163 -19.01 38.11 16.29
C LEU A 163 -19.40 37.97 17.77
N GLY A 164 -19.29 36.77 18.33
CA GLY A 164 -19.59 36.45 19.73
C GLY A 164 -18.43 36.74 20.70
N GLY A 165 -17.26 37.12 20.17
CA GLY A 165 -16.05 37.45 20.94
C GLY A 165 -16.16 38.67 21.85
N HIS A 166 -17.30 39.37 21.86
CA HIS A 166 -17.68 40.25 22.97
C HIS A 166 -18.38 39.45 24.05
N ALA A 167 -17.69 38.45 24.62
CA ALA A 167 -18.05 38.00 25.94
C ALA A 167 -17.95 39.23 26.85
N PRO A 168 -19.02 39.63 27.56
CA PRO A 168 -18.91 40.72 28.52
C PRO A 168 -17.78 40.33 29.46
N GLU A 169 -16.76 41.19 29.51
CA GLU A 169 -15.65 41.08 30.45
C GLU A 169 -16.25 40.74 31.80
N ALA A 170 -16.05 39.48 32.23
CA ALA A 170 -16.70 38.96 33.41
C ALA A 170 -16.34 39.92 34.53
N ALA A 171 -17.36 40.53 35.14
CA ALA A 171 -17.16 41.44 36.27
C ALA A 171 -16.19 40.77 37.24
N PRO A 172 -15.17 41.50 37.74
CA PRO A 172 -14.13 40.91 38.56
C PRO A 172 -14.79 40.08 39.67
N PRO A 173 -14.35 38.83 39.89
CA PRO A 173 -14.98 37.96 40.85
C PRO A 173 -15.05 38.71 42.18
N GLU A 174 -16.26 38.87 42.72
CA GLU A 174 -16.41 39.46 44.05
C GLU A 174 -15.49 38.70 44.99
N PRO A 175 -14.73 39.40 45.85
CA PRO A 175 -13.76 38.77 46.72
C PRO A 175 -14.48 37.67 47.50
N GLU A 176 -14.07 36.42 47.25
CA GLU A 176 -14.57 35.25 47.96
C GLU A 176 -14.54 35.57 49.45
N ARG A 177 -15.73 35.73 50.05
CA ARG A 177 -15.87 35.70 51.49
C ARG A 177 -15.24 34.39 51.94
N THR A 178 -14.06 34.51 52.53
CA THR A 178 -13.32 33.41 53.12
C THR A 178 -14.17 32.85 54.24
N VAL A 179 -15.06 31.92 53.92
CA VAL A 179 -15.67 31.06 54.91
C VAL A 179 -14.53 30.17 55.37
N ALA A 180 -14.07 30.40 56.58
CA ALA A 180 -13.12 29.53 57.26
C ALA A 180 -13.75 28.14 57.38
N VAL A 181 -13.47 27.29 56.38
CA VAL A 181 -13.78 25.86 56.44
C VAL A 181 -12.72 25.26 57.35
N GLU A 182 -13.12 25.02 58.59
CA GLU A 182 -12.35 24.25 59.56
C GLU A 182 -12.25 22.81 59.04
N LEU A 183 -11.11 22.48 58.42
CA LEU A 183 -10.88 21.16 57.83
C LEU A 183 -10.68 20.13 58.95
N PRO A 184 -11.46 19.03 58.98
CA PRO A 184 -11.19 17.93 59.89
C PRO A 184 -9.84 17.29 59.53
N ARG A 185 -9.00 17.16 60.56
CA ARG A 185 -7.66 16.57 60.49
C ARG A 185 -7.75 15.11 60.05
N VAL A 186 -7.47 14.86 58.78
CA VAL A 186 -7.37 13.50 58.23
C VAL A 186 -6.03 12.90 58.67
N GLU A 187 -6.08 11.92 59.57
CA GLU A 187 -4.94 11.08 59.90
C GLU A 187 -4.62 10.16 58.72
N LEU A 188 -3.49 10.41 58.07
CA LEU A 188 -2.98 9.55 56.99
C LEU A 188 -2.44 8.26 57.59
N SER A 189 -3.17 7.15 57.38
CA SER A 189 -2.62 5.81 57.60
C SER A 189 -1.56 5.49 56.54
N PRO A 190 -0.38 4.96 56.92
CA PRO A 190 0.69 4.65 56.00
C PRO A 190 0.31 3.46 55.09
N SER A 191 0.34 3.72 53.78
CA SER A 191 0.09 2.73 52.73
C SER A 191 1.21 1.68 52.68
N ALA A 192 0.82 0.42 52.84
CA ALA A 192 1.72 -0.73 52.83
C ALA A 192 2.40 -0.91 51.47
N ALA A 193 3.72 -1.04 51.51
CA ALA A 193 4.58 -1.34 50.38
C ALA A 193 4.21 -2.66 49.71
N SER A 194 4.03 -2.64 48.39
CA SER A 194 3.81 -3.84 47.59
C SER A 194 5.16 -4.47 47.18
N PRO A 195 5.38 -5.78 47.39
CA PRO A 195 6.67 -6.41 47.15
C PRO A 195 6.88 -6.73 45.67
N ARG A 196 8.08 -6.39 45.17
CA ARG A 196 8.63 -6.82 43.88
C ARG A 196 8.68 -8.36 43.81
N GLY A 197 7.77 -8.94 43.04
CA GLY A 197 7.85 -10.33 42.59
C GLY A 197 8.83 -10.46 41.42
N GLY A 198 9.97 -11.11 41.67
CA GLY A 198 10.93 -11.49 40.65
C GLY A 198 10.72 -12.91 40.09
N ARG A 199 11.67 -13.29 39.22
CA ARG A 199 11.93 -14.62 38.59
C ARG A 199 11.18 -14.86 37.26
N ARG A 200 11.78 -15.49 36.24
CA ARG A 200 13.03 -16.27 36.13
C ARG A 200 13.44 -16.33 34.65
N ALA A 201 14.74 -16.35 34.38
CA ALA A 201 15.30 -16.70 33.07
C ALA A 201 15.22 -18.23 32.84
N PRO A 202 15.11 -18.70 31.59
CA PRO A 202 15.28 -20.11 31.25
C PRO A 202 16.77 -20.47 31.07
N SER A 203 17.14 -21.64 31.59
CA SER A 203 18.44 -22.30 31.36
C SER A 203 18.39 -23.18 30.11
N PRO A 204 19.56 -23.48 29.51
CA PRO A 204 19.74 -24.10 28.18
C PRO A 204 19.34 -25.57 28.09
#